data_AF-A0A177EDV0-F1
#
_entry.id   AF-A0A177EDV0-F1
#
_cell.length_a   1.000
_cell.length_b   1.000
_cell.length_c   1.000
_cell.angle_alpha   90.00
_cell.angle_beta   90.00
_cell.angle_gamma   90.00
#
_symmetry.space_group_name_H-M   'P 1'
#
loop_
_entity.id
_entity.type
_entity.pdbx_description
1 polymer ?
#
loop_
_entity_poly.entity_id
_entity_poly.type
_entity_poly.pdbx_seq_one_letter_code
_entity_poly.pdbx_strand_id
1 'polypeptide(L)'
;MLDSININKIMEIIEKTLSCIKEDTIKKESCLLMYILINISKKVKIFAELPGPLENLAYNALSMQLFQRTAHINKWNKSIIISIVNKSINHIKLVMRIVMDLAEELQDSDKKEAFYNLIGENHIVMANSYIHGADSFNSIINNMCKEANIKQLNHNLSAEKAMAMLSNRAKSKTCSRLQTALNILMKYTSGLTVLDKNEIGYPNATELKISNDDIYSLQLLEKISSLHNMPNFLCDSVYRSIYIKTKNSEDEKQTISDLYIVIYNMCIDISTVRPELYIPKCSNTIKVHLNNLCNLKFVGIHKPIPSTLLFNSIKENEEENLKFEEGIANNLVQGYLKSTKNYILVIAKPFTQIQDKYINVSTPKDTIIIPVLIIILAAIYSILLIYIVKKESSVLAN
;
A
#
# COMPACT_ATOMS: atom_id res chain seq x y z
N MET A 1 -28.93 -6.32 1.37
CA MET A 1 -29.12 -6.69 2.79
C MET A 1 -28.00 -6.05 3.63
N LEU A 2 -27.93 -4.72 3.67
CA LEU A 2 -26.87 -3.92 4.34
C LEU A 2 -27.48 -2.87 5.32
N ASP A 3 -28.80 -2.94 5.54
CA ASP A 3 -29.59 -1.83 6.11
C ASP A 3 -30.00 -2.03 7.58
N SER A 4 -29.53 -3.08 8.26
CA SER A 4 -30.05 -3.44 9.59
C SER A 4 -29.17 -3.06 10.78
N ILE A 5 -28.09 -2.30 10.59
CA ILE A 5 -27.41 -1.66 11.73
C ILE A 5 -28.04 -0.29 11.94
N ASN A 6 -28.68 -0.12 13.09
CA ASN A 6 -29.37 1.10 13.48
C ASN A 6 -28.38 2.26 13.59
N ILE A 7 -28.14 2.96 12.49
CA ILE A 7 -27.31 4.17 12.40
C ILE A 7 -27.70 5.15 13.51
N ASN A 8 -28.98 5.24 13.88
CA ASN A 8 -29.42 6.12 14.95
C ASN A 8 -28.81 5.74 16.31
N LYS A 9 -28.68 4.44 16.63
CA LYS A 9 -28.00 3.99 17.85
C LYS A 9 -26.51 4.35 17.87
N ILE A 10 -25.86 4.33 16.71
CA ILE A 10 -24.45 4.76 16.57
C ILE A 10 -24.36 6.27 16.80
N MET A 11 -25.27 7.03 16.18
CA MET A 11 -25.31 8.47 16.34
C MET A 11 -25.61 8.87 17.78
N GLU A 12 -26.49 8.16 18.49
CA GLU A 12 -26.71 8.35 19.93
C GLU A 12 -25.43 8.12 20.77
N ILE A 13 -24.66 7.07 20.47
CA ILE A 13 -23.41 6.79 21.18
C ILE A 13 -22.37 7.87 20.88
N ILE A 14 -22.20 8.24 19.60
CA ILE A 14 -21.30 9.32 19.20
C ILE A 14 -21.72 10.63 19.86
N GLU A 15 -23.03 10.93 19.88
CA GLU A 15 -23.57 12.13 20.49
C GLU A 15 -23.30 12.18 21.98
N LYS A 16 -23.49 11.06 22.68
CA LYS A 16 -23.20 10.94 24.10
C LYS A 16 -21.71 11.12 24.37
N THR A 17 -20.84 10.45 23.62
CA THR A 17 -19.38 10.58 23.79
C THR A 17 -18.91 12.01 23.50
N LEU A 18 -19.39 12.64 22.43
CA LEU A 18 -19.07 14.02 22.09
C LEU A 18 -19.53 15.02 23.15
N SER A 19 -20.65 14.76 23.82
CA SER A 19 -21.15 15.66 24.89
C SER A 19 -20.24 15.74 26.12
N CYS A 20 -19.33 14.77 26.28
CA CYS A 20 -18.36 14.74 27.38
C CYS A 20 -17.03 15.44 27.05
N ILE A 21 -16.81 15.84 25.79
CA ILE A 21 -15.55 16.46 25.34
C ILE A 21 -15.77 17.98 25.19
N LYS A 22 -14.93 18.79 25.82
CA LYS A 22 -14.98 20.26 25.67
C LYS A 22 -14.64 20.66 24.23
N GLU A 23 -15.39 21.59 23.63
CA GLU A 23 -15.19 22.01 22.23
C GLU A 23 -13.74 22.51 21.95
N ASP A 24 -13.13 23.21 22.91
CA ASP A 24 -11.75 23.70 22.79
C ASP A 24 -10.70 22.56 22.79
N THR A 25 -11.01 21.43 23.43
CA THR A 25 -10.19 20.22 23.41
C THR A 25 -10.29 19.53 22.05
N ILE A 26 -11.48 19.49 21.44
CA ILE A 26 -11.71 18.87 20.13
C ILE A 26 -10.87 19.52 19.03
N LYS A 27 -10.69 20.85 19.06
CA LYS A 27 -9.88 21.56 18.06
C LYS A 27 -8.38 21.25 18.19
N LYS A 28 -7.88 21.08 19.43
CA LYS A 28 -6.48 20.70 19.70
C LYS A 28 -6.22 19.20 19.51
N GLU A 29 -7.27 18.38 19.57
CA GLU A 29 -7.18 16.93 19.56
C GLU A 29 -8.10 16.30 18.50
N SER A 30 -8.22 16.94 17.32
CA SER A 30 -9.01 16.44 16.19
C SER A 30 -8.66 14.99 15.84
N CYS A 31 -7.37 14.69 15.90
CA CYS A 31 -6.75 13.37 15.82
C CYS A 31 -7.32 12.36 16.82
N LEU A 32 -7.41 12.73 18.11
CA LEU A 32 -7.97 11.88 19.16
C LEU A 32 -9.47 11.62 18.93
N LEU A 33 -10.19 12.64 18.49
CA LEU A 33 -11.60 12.49 18.17
C LEU A 33 -11.80 11.49 17.02
N MET A 34 -10.96 11.52 15.97
CA MET A 34 -11.07 10.56 14.86
C MET A 34 -10.86 9.13 15.35
N TYR A 35 -9.87 8.94 16.21
CA TYR A 35 -9.61 7.65 16.85
C TYR A 35 -10.82 7.15 17.68
N ILE A 36 -11.43 8.04 18.48
CA ILE A 36 -12.64 7.74 19.25
C ILE A 36 -13.79 7.32 18.33
N LEU A 37 -14.03 8.05 17.23
CA LEU A 37 -15.11 7.77 16.28
C LEU A 37 -14.92 6.42 15.57
N ILE A 38 -13.68 6.09 15.18
CA ILE A 38 -13.34 4.78 14.61
C ILE A 38 -13.61 3.68 15.64
N ASN A 39 -13.19 3.87 16.89
CA ASN A 39 -13.40 2.87 17.95
C ASN A 39 -14.87 2.65 18.30
N ILE A 40 -15.68 3.71 18.35
CA ILE A 40 -17.14 3.58 18.51
C ILE A 40 -17.71 2.77 17.35
N SER A 41 -17.32 3.10 16.12
CA SER A 41 -17.77 2.39 14.92
C SER A 41 -17.40 0.90 14.93
N LYS A 42 -16.22 0.55 15.45
CA LYS A 42 -15.82 -0.85 15.66
C LYS A 42 -16.64 -1.54 16.74
N LYS A 43 -16.83 -0.90 17.90
CA LYS A 43 -17.61 -1.47 19.00
C LYS A 43 -19.05 -1.78 18.61
N VAL A 44 -19.64 -0.94 17.76
CA VAL A 44 -21.00 -1.16 17.22
C VAL A 44 -20.99 -2.09 16.00
N LYS A 45 -19.82 -2.49 15.51
CA LYS A 45 -19.64 -3.44 14.40
C LYS A 45 -20.35 -3.01 13.11
N ILE A 46 -20.19 -1.76 12.72
CA ILE A 46 -20.93 -1.12 11.60
C ILE A 46 -20.75 -1.79 10.22
N PHE A 47 -19.76 -2.67 10.09
CA PHE A 47 -19.41 -3.39 8.87
C PHE A 47 -19.38 -4.92 9.07
N ALA A 48 -19.99 -5.46 10.14
CA ALA A 48 -19.94 -6.89 10.45
C ALA A 48 -20.59 -7.80 9.42
N GLU A 49 -21.41 -7.24 8.53
CA GLU A 49 -22.02 -7.94 7.40
C GLU A 49 -21.04 -8.15 6.23
N LEU A 50 -19.88 -7.50 6.24
CA LEU A 50 -18.87 -7.65 5.21
C LEU A 50 -18.00 -8.90 5.46
N PRO A 51 -17.49 -9.56 4.40
CA PRO A 51 -16.42 -10.54 4.53
C PRO A 51 -15.20 -9.91 5.23
N GLY A 52 -14.53 -10.66 6.11
CA GLY A 52 -13.45 -10.15 6.97
C GLY A 52 -12.39 -9.27 6.26
N PRO A 53 -11.87 -9.66 5.07
CA PRO A 53 -10.94 -8.80 4.32
C PRO A 53 -11.52 -7.44 3.92
N LEU A 54 -12.81 -7.40 3.54
CA LEU A 54 -13.51 -6.17 3.18
C LEU A 54 -13.91 -5.36 4.43
N GLU A 55 -14.24 -6.02 5.54
CA GLU A 55 -14.46 -5.35 6.83
C GLU A 55 -13.21 -4.56 7.24
N ASN A 56 -12.03 -5.19 7.14
CA ASN A 56 -10.76 -4.54 7.44
C ASN A 56 -10.51 -3.32 6.54
N LEU A 57 -10.72 -3.48 5.22
CA LEU A 57 -10.59 -2.38 4.27
C LEU A 57 -11.59 -1.26 4.55
N ALA A 58 -12.82 -1.58 4.93
CA ALA A 58 -13.86 -0.60 5.26
C ALA A 58 -13.49 0.25 6.47
N TYR A 59 -12.95 -0.35 7.54
CA TYR A 59 -12.47 0.41 8.69
C TYR A 59 -11.24 1.28 8.36
N ASN A 60 -10.32 0.79 7.51
CA ASN A 60 -9.18 1.57 7.04
C ASN A 60 -9.61 2.76 6.19
N ALA A 61 -10.57 2.55 5.28
CA ALA A 61 -11.16 3.60 4.46
C ALA A 61 -11.93 4.62 5.33
N LEU A 62 -12.60 4.16 6.40
CA LEU A 62 -13.32 5.05 7.32
C LEU A 62 -12.35 5.95 8.05
N SER A 63 -11.28 5.36 8.60
CA SER A 63 -10.20 6.11 9.23
C SER A 63 -9.68 7.21 8.31
N MET A 64 -9.32 6.85 7.08
CA MET A 64 -8.84 7.78 6.06
C MET A 64 -9.83 8.91 5.77
N GLN A 65 -11.10 8.59 5.49
CA GLN A 65 -12.11 9.61 5.18
C GLN A 65 -12.37 10.56 6.34
N LEU A 66 -12.38 10.04 7.57
CA LEU A 66 -12.56 10.85 8.76
C LEU A 66 -11.40 11.84 8.92
N PHE A 67 -10.15 11.41 8.78
CA PHE A 67 -9.01 12.34 8.81
C PHE A 67 -9.07 13.39 7.68
N GLN A 68 -9.40 12.98 6.45
CA GLN A 68 -9.46 13.91 5.31
C GLN A 68 -10.59 14.93 5.43
N ARG A 69 -11.82 14.49 5.74
CA ARG A 69 -12.99 15.39 5.81
C ARG A 69 -12.93 16.33 6.99
N THR A 70 -12.19 15.97 8.05
CA THR A 70 -12.04 16.83 9.23
C THR A 70 -10.87 17.80 9.15
N ALA A 71 -9.86 17.53 8.32
CA ALA A 71 -8.74 18.45 8.08
C ALA A 71 -9.17 19.84 7.60
N HIS A 72 -10.34 19.95 6.95
CA HIS A 72 -10.86 21.21 6.39
C HIS A 72 -11.94 21.89 7.26
N ILE A 73 -12.19 21.38 8.48
CA ILE A 73 -13.20 21.97 9.37
C ILE A 73 -12.62 23.18 10.09
N ASN A 74 -13.06 24.37 9.67
CA ASN A 74 -12.66 25.64 10.31
C ASN A 74 -13.38 25.88 11.64
N LYS A 75 -14.60 25.34 11.81
CA LYS A 75 -15.39 25.47 13.04
C LYS A 75 -16.01 24.13 13.41
N TRP A 76 -15.62 23.64 14.57
CA TRP A 76 -16.14 22.40 15.13
C TRP A 76 -17.58 22.62 15.60
N ASN A 77 -18.47 21.72 15.17
CA ASN A 77 -19.83 21.60 15.64
C ASN A 77 -20.20 20.12 15.64
N LYS A 78 -20.81 19.65 16.73
CA LYS A 78 -21.29 18.28 16.89
C LYS A 78 -22.10 17.78 15.69
N SER A 79 -23.02 18.59 15.16
CA SER A 79 -23.86 18.22 14.01
C SER A 79 -23.05 18.03 12.73
N ILE A 80 -21.96 18.81 12.54
CA ILE A 80 -21.05 18.66 11.40
C ILE A 80 -20.31 17.33 11.49
N ILE A 81 -19.82 16.96 12.68
CA ILE A 81 -19.10 15.69 12.89
C ILE A 81 -20.00 14.49 12.65
N ILE A 82 -21.21 14.52 13.20
CA ILE A 82 -22.22 13.48 12.96
C ILE A 82 -22.50 13.33 11.46
N SER A 83 -22.67 14.46 10.76
CA SER A 83 -22.88 14.48 9.31
C SER A 83 -21.70 13.85 8.55
N ILE A 84 -20.47 14.20 8.92
CA ILE A 84 -19.25 13.65 8.29
C ILE A 84 -19.15 12.15 8.51
N VAL A 85 -19.32 11.69 9.75
CA VAL A 85 -19.27 10.25 10.07
C VAL A 85 -20.34 9.49 9.30
N ASN A 86 -21.59 9.96 9.33
CA ASN A 86 -22.69 9.31 8.61
C ASN A 86 -22.43 9.24 7.11
N LYS A 87 -22.01 10.36 6.49
CA LYS A 87 -21.66 10.38 5.07
C LYS A 87 -20.50 9.44 4.76
N SER A 88 -19.51 9.33 5.63
CA SER A 88 -18.36 8.45 5.41
C SER A 88 -18.72 6.97 5.53
N ILE A 89 -19.49 6.59 6.54
CA ILE A 89 -19.99 5.22 6.70
C ILE A 89 -20.83 4.81 5.48
N ASN A 90 -21.80 5.64 5.08
CA ASN A 90 -22.67 5.32 3.95
C ASN A 90 -21.90 5.21 2.63
N HIS A 91 -20.94 6.10 2.41
CA HIS A 91 -20.08 6.05 1.23
C HIS A 91 -19.26 4.76 1.19
N ILE A 92 -18.64 4.38 2.30
CA ILE A 92 -17.83 3.14 2.36
C ILE A 92 -18.71 1.91 2.18
N LYS A 93 -19.90 1.86 2.77
CA LYS A 93 -20.88 0.78 2.52
C LYS A 93 -21.21 0.65 1.04
N LEU A 94 -21.39 1.77 0.35
CA LEU A 94 -21.63 1.79 -1.10
C LEU A 94 -20.42 1.23 -1.87
N VAL A 95 -19.19 1.66 -1.54
CA VAL A 95 -17.97 1.14 -2.18
C VAL A 95 -17.83 -0.37 -1.98
N MET A 96 -18.01 -0.85 -0.75
CA MET A 96 -17.90 -2.29 -0.43
C MET A 96 -19.00 -3.11 -1.12
N ARG A 97 -20.21 -2.56 -1.23
CA ARG A 97 -21.31 -3.18 -1.99
C ARG A 97 -20.94 -3.36 -3.46
N ILE A 98 -20.39 -2.32 -4.11
CA ILE A 98 -19.93 -2.42 -5.50
C ILE A 98 -18.89 -3.53 -5.67
N VAL A 99 -17.93 -3.64 -4.74
CA VAL A 99 -16.93 -4.71 -4.76
C VAL A 99 -17.59 -6.09 -4.61
N MET A 100 -18.55 -6.24 -3.70
CA MET A 100 -19.27 -7.49 -3.49
C MET A 100 -20.12 -7.86 -4.70
N ASP A 101 -20.88 -6.92 -5.27
CA ASP A 101 -21.74 -7.14 -6.42
C ASP A 101 -20.93 -7.58 -7.66
N LEU A 102 -19.74 -6.99 -7.87
CA LEU A 102 -18.84 -7.41 -8.94
C LEU A 102 -18.21 -8.79 -8.70
N ALA A 103 -17.98 -9.15 -7.44
CA ALA A 103 -17.49 -10.48 -7.10
C ALA A 103 -18.53 -11.57 -7.39
N GLU A 104 -19.82 -11.25 -7.47
CA GLU A 104 -20.85 -12.22 -7.91
C GLU A 104 -20.64 -12.71 -9.35
N GLU A 105 -19.88 -11.98 -10.17
CA GLU A 105 -19.47 -12.47 -11.50
C GLU A 105 -18.50 -13.67 -11.39
N LEU A 106 -17.80 -13.81 -10.26
CA LEU A 106 -17.00 -15.00 -9.93
C LEU A 106 -17.93 -16.09 -9.40
N GLN A 107 -18.22 -17.09 -10.22
CA GLN A 107 -19.17 -18.17 -9.90
C GLN A 107 -18.76 -19.06 -8.69
N ASP A 108 -17.51 -18.95 -8.20
CA ASP A 108 -16.91 -19.83 -7.19
C ASP A 108 -16.63 -19.05 -5.90
N SER A 109 -17.03 -19.62 -4.75
CA SER A 109 -16.82 -19.02 -3.43
C SER A 109 -15.35 -18.77 -3.12
N ASP A 110 -14.46 -19.67 -3.50
CA ASP A 110 -13.01 -19.55 -3.25
C ASP A 110 -12.44 -18.39 -4.06
N LYS A 111 -12.97 -18.17 -5.27
CA LYS A 111 -12.59 -17.02 -6.11
C LYS A 111 -13.08 -15.71 -5.53
N LYS A 112 -14.32 -15.67 -5.02
CA LYS A 112 -14.86 -14.49 -4.32
C LYS A 112 -14.01 -14.14 -3.11
N GLU A 113 -13.70 -15.13 -2.27
CA GLU A 113 -12.85 -14.95 -1.10
C GLU A 113 -11.44 -14.50 -1.49
N ALA A 114 -10.84 -15.09 -2.51
CA ALA A 114 -9.55 -14.65 -3.04
C ALA A 114 -9.60 -13.20 -3.55
N PHE A 115 -10.66 -12.81 -4.25
CA PHE A 115 -10.84 -11.44 -4.70
C PHE A 115 -10.98 -10.46 -3.52
N TYR A 116 -11.76 -10.81 -2.49
CA TYR A 116 -11.86 -10.00 -1.28
C TYR A 116 -10.53 -9.87 -0.54
N ASN A 117 -9.75 -10.95 -0.43
CA ASN A 117 -8.42 -10.91 0.15
C ASN A 117 -7.47 -10.01 -0.65
N LEU A 118 -7.51 -10.11 -1.98
CA LEU A 118 -6.71 -9.26 -2.86
C LEU A 118 -7.03 -7.78 -2.66
N ILE A 119 -8.31 -7.41 -2.73
CA ILE A 119 -8.75 -6.02 -2.51
C ILE A 119 -8.49 -5.56 -1.07
N GLY A 120 -8.66 -6.45 -0.10
CA GLY A 120 -8.39 -6.20 1.32
C GLY A 120 -6.93 -5.88 1.61
N GLU A 121 -5.98 -6.40 0.83
CA GLU A 121 -4.54 -6.10 0.91
C GLU A 121 -4.14 -4.78 0.19
N ASN A 122 -5.08 -3.85 0.02
CA ASN A 122 -4.77 -2.53 -0.54
C ASN A 122 -4.09 -1.62 0.50
N HIS A 123 -2.76 -1.67 0.54
CA HIS A 123 -1.96 -0.90 1.49
C HIS A 123 -1.91 0.60 1.16
N ILE A 124 -2.37 1.03 -0.03
CA ILE A 124 -2.43 2.45 -0.42
C ILE A 124 -3.41 3.20 0.50
N VAL A 125 -4.56 2.59 0.82
CA VAL A 125 -5.55 3.15 1.75
C VAL A 125 -4.96 3.36 3.13
N MET A 126 -4.23 2.36 3.66
CA MET A 126 -3.59 2.49 4.98
C MET A 126 -2.47 3.52 4.97
N ALA A 127 -1.61 3.51 3.96
CA ALA A 127 -0.54 4.50 3.85
C ALA A 127 -1.10 5.93 3.85
N ASN A 128 -2.18 6.18 3.11
CA ASN A 128 -2.83 7.47 3.08
C ASN A 128 -3.49 7.83 4.43
N SER A 129 -4.18 6.86 5.06
CA SER A 129 -4.72 7.06 6.42
C SER A 129 -3.61 7.38 7.43
N TYR A 130 -2.44 6.76 7.31
CA TYR A 130 -1.31 7.00 8.18
C TYR A 130 -0.78 8.42 8.01
N ILE A 131 -0.55 8.88 6.78
CA ILE A 131 -0.06 10.24 6.51
C ILE A 131 -1.00 11.30 7.07
N HIS A 132 -2.32 11.15 6.88
CA HIS A 132 -3.29 12.10 7.40
C HIS A 132 -3.53 11.99 8.91
N GLY A 133 -3.25 10.84 9.51
CA GLY A 133 -3.41 10.56 10.93
C GLY A 133 -2.09 10.45 11.69
N ALA A 134 -0.98 10.96 11.14
CA ALA A 134 0.37 10.63 11.59
C ALA A 134 0.59 10.89 13.07
N ASP A 135 0.12 12.02 13.60
CA ASP A 135 0.23 12.35 15.03
C ASP A 135 -0.43 11.27 15.93
N SER A 136 -1.59 10.75 15.52
CA SER A 136 -2.29 9.70 16.26
C SER A 136 -1.53 8.39 16.22
N PHE A 137 -1.12 7.96 15.01
CA PHE A 137 -0.38 6.72 14.84
C PHE A 137 0.99 6.77 15.50
N ASN A 138 1.71 7.89 15.42
CA ASN A 138 3.00 8.08 16.07
C ASN A 138 2.87 8.05 17.58
N SER A 139 1.79 8.60 18.16
CA SER A 139 1.53 8.47 19.60
C SER A 139 1.36 7.00 20.02
N ILE A 140 0.61 6.22 19.24
CA ILE A 140 0.44 4.78 19.44
C ILE A 140 1.78 4.04 19.35
N ILE A 141 2.56 4.30 18.29
CA ILE A 141 3.87 3.68 18.08
C ILE A 141 4.81 4.00 19.24
N ASN A 142 4.83 5.26 19.71
CA ASN A 142 5.64 5.69 20.84
C ASN A 142 5.23 5.00 22.15
N ASN A 143 3.94 4.79 22.39
CA ASN A 143 3.48 4.03 23.54
C ASN A 143 3.91 2.57 23.46
N MET A 144 3.79 1.92 22.29
CA MET A 144 4.30 0.55 22.07
C MET A 144 5.81 0.46 22.32
N CYS A 145 6.59 1.46 21.92
CA CYS A 145 8.04 1.49 22.19
C CYS A 145 8.35 1.54 23.68
N LYS A 146 7.62 2.38 24.43
CA LYS A 146 7.77 2.51 25.89
C LYS A 146 7.41 1.21 26.60
N GLU A 147 6.26 0.61 26.25
CA GLU A 147 5.81 -0.66 26.82
C GLU A 147 6.80 -1.80 26.56
N ALA A 148 7.37 -1.88 25.36
CA ALA A 148 8.35 -2.90 25.00
C ALA A 148 9.78 -2.59 25.48
N ASN A 149 10.01 -1.47 26.17
CA ASN A 149 11.33 -0.97 26.57
C ASN A 149 12.32 -0.89 25.39
N ILE A 150 11.83 -0.52 24.20
CA ILE A 150 12.63 -0.34 22.99
C ILE A 150 13.01 1.13 22.88
N LYS A 151 14.32 1.41 22.78
CA LYS A 151 14.83 2.77 22.60
C LYS A 151 14.32 3.37 21.29
N GLN A 152 13.98 4.66 21.32
CA GLN A 152 13.63 5.41 20.11
C GLN A 152 14.81 5.47 19.14
N LEU A 153 14.50 5.50 17.85
CA LEU A 153 15.50 5.69 16.80
C LEU A 153 16.14 7.06 16.89
N ASN A 154 17.40 7.14 16.48
CA ASN A 154 18.17 8.38 16.41
C ASN A 154 17.36 9.49 15.72
N HIS A 155 17.33 10.68 16.33
CA HIS A 155 16.66 11.87 15.78
C HIS A 155 17.28 12.31 14.45
N ASN A 156 18.56 12.01 14.20
CA ASN A 156 19.28 12.36 12.97
C ASN A 156 19.09 11.37 11.81
N LEU A 157 18.23 10.35 11.95
CA LEU A 157 17.90 9.47 10.83
C LEU A 157 17.01 10.22 9.84
N SER A 158 17.50 10.48 8.62
CA SER A 158 16.71 11.11 7.56
C SER A 158 15.54 10.23 7.11
N ALA A 159 14.49 10.85 6.56
CA ALA A 159 13.30 10.15 6.09
C ALA A 159 13.63 9.24 4.90
N GLU A 160 14.52 9.65 4.00
CA GLU A 160 14.98 8.88 2.85
C GLU A 160 15.71 7.61 3.30
N LYS A 161 16.63 7.76 4.28
CA LYS A 161 17.34 6.62 4.85
C LYS A 161 16.40 5.68 5.60
N ALA A 162 15.43 6.22 6.35
CA ALA A 162 14.39 5.41 6.97
C ALA A 162 13.56 4.63 5.93
N MET A 163 13.22 5.25 4.80
CA MET A 163 12.49 4.61 3.71
C MET A 163 13.31 3.52 3.00
N ALA A 164 14.61 3.73 2.80
CA ALA A 164 15.53 2.70 2.32
C ALA A 164 15.55 1.49 3.28
N MET A 165 15.63 1.74 4.58
CA MET A 165 15.57 0.70 5.61
C MET A 165 14.21 -0.01 5.64
N LEU A 166 13.10 0.71 5.45
CA LEU A 166 11.75 0.14 5.33
C LEU A 166 11.59 -0.78 4.11
N SER A 167 12.34 -0.50 3.03
CA SER A 167 12.33 -1.31 1.81
C SER A 167 13.04 -2.66 1.97
N ASN A 168 13.89 -2.80 3.00
CA ASN A 168 14.58 -4.06 3.31
C ASN A 168 13.66 -5.10 3.95
N ARG A 169 14.11 -6.36 3.99
CA ARG A 169 13.37 -7.47 4.62
C ARG A 169 13.30 -7.29 6.13
N ALA A 170 12.13 -7.61 6.70
CA ALA A 170 12.00 -7.83 8.14
C ALA A 170 12.76 -9.11 8.56
N LYS A 171 13.03 -9.29 9.87
CA LYS A 171 13.73 -10.48 10.38
C LYS A 171 12.94 -11.77 10.15
N SER A 172 11.62 -11.69 10.05
CA SER A 172 10.75 -12.81 9.64
C SER A 172 11.01 -13.27 8.20
N LYS A 173 11.71 -12.48 7.38
CA LYS A 173 12.12 -12.73 5.98
C LYS A 173 10.98 -12.99 4.99
N THR A 174 9.72 -12.86 5.39
CA THR A 174 8.55 -13.14 4.54
C THR A 174 8.14 -11.95 3.67
N CYS A 175 8.30 -10.73 4.18
CA CYS A 175 7.98 -9.47 3.52
C CYS A 175 8.95 -8.34 3.92
N SER A 176 8.81 -7.17 3.28
CA SER A 176 9.57 -5.97 3.65
C SER A 176 9.08 -5.36 4.96
N ARG A 177 9.94 -4.56 5.61
CA ARG A 177 9.57 -3.83 6.82
C ARG A 177 8.41 -2.86 6.59
N LEU A 178 8.35 -2.23 5.42
CA LEU A 178 7.23 -1.36 5.02
C LEU A 178 5.91 -2.12 5.01
N GLN A 179 5.89 -3.28 4.34
CA GLN A 179 4.69 -4.11 4.25
C GLN A 179 4.30 -4.64 5.63
N THR A 180 5.26 -5.04 6.47
CA THR A 180 5.01 -5.43 7.87
C THR A 180 4.37 -4.31 8.68
N ALA A 181 4.96 -3.11 8.66
CA ALA A 181 4.46 -1.96 9.40
C ALA A 181 3.02 -1.60 8.99
N LEU A 182 2.75 -1.53 7.68
CA LEU A 182 1.41 -1.25 7.17
C LEU A 182 0.41 -2.36 7.49
N ASN A 183 0.80 -3.63 7.44
CA ASN A 183 -0.06 -4.74 7.87
C ASN A 183 -0.44 -4.65 9.35
N ILE A 184 0.50 -4.25 10.21
CA ILE A 184 0.23 -4.05 11.64
C ILE A 184 -0.76 -2.91 11.82
N LEU A 185 -0.55 -1.79 11.13
CA LEU A 185 -1.47 -0.66 11.18
C LEU A 185 -2.87 -1.05 10.67
N MET A 186 -2.98 -1.76 9.55
CA MET A 186 -4.27 -2.24 9.01
C MET A 186 -5.02 -3.15 10.00
N LYS A 187 -4.29 -4.01 10.72
CA LYS A 187 -4.87 -4.87 11.77
C LYS A 187 -5.27 -4.07 12.99
N TYR A 188 -4.49 -3.06 13.37
CA TYR A 188 -4.80 -2.16 14.47
C TYR A 188 -6.06 -1.34 14.19
N THR A 189 -6.16 -0.76 12.99
CA THR A 189 -7.30 0.05 12.55
C THR A 189 -8.55 -0.77 12.27
N SER A 190 -8.47 -2.09 12.18
CA SER A 190 -9.64 -2.99 12.08
C SER A 190 -9.97 -3.70 13.40
N GLY A 191 -8.99 -3.95 14.27
CA GLY A 191 -9.16 -4.63 15.55
C GLY A 191 -9.89 -3.81 16.61
N LEU A 192 -10.66 -4.47 17.48
CA LEU A 192 -11.32 -3.85 18.64
C LEU A 192 -10.29 -3.43 19.68
N THR A 193 -10.14 -2.13 19.91
CA THR A 193 -9.50 -1.64 21.13
C THR A 193 -10.50 -1.67 22.28
N VAL A 194 -10.21 -2.47 23.30
CA VAL A 194 -11.01 -2.50 24.53
C VAL A 194 -10.74 -1.21 25.30
N LEU A 195 -11.62 -0.21 25.15
CA LEU A 195 -11.63 0.96 26.05
C LEU A 195 -12.17 0.50 27.40
N ASP A 196 -11.34 0.55 28.45
CA ASP A 196 -11.83 0.44 29.82
C ASP A 196 -12.57 1.72 30.21
N LYS A 197 -13.52 1.60 31.15
CA LYS A 197 -14.66 2.53 31.27
C LYS A 197 -14.35 4.01 31.56
N ASN A 198 -13.10 4.38 31.86
CA ASN A 198 -12.72 5.78 32.10
C ASN A 198 -11.38 6.20 31.48
N GLU A 199 -10.73 5.36 30.67
CA GLU A 199 -9.44 5.68 30.04
C GLU A 199 -9.40 5.23 28.58
N ILE A 200 -8.74 6.03 27.74
CA ILE A 200 -8.46 5.69 26.34
C ILE A 200 -7.42 4.57 26.34
N GLY A 201 -7.88 3.32 26.44
CA GLY A 201 -7.03 2.14 26.33
C GLY A 201 -6.42 2.06 24.93
N TYR A 202 -5.08 2.06 24.86
CA TYR A 202 -4.33 1.67 23.67
C TYR A 202 -4.22 0.13 23.69
N PRO A 203 -4.34 -0.57 22.55
CA PRO A 203 -4.14 -2.01 22.54
C PRO A 203 -2.65 -2.27 22.78
N ASN A 204 -2.37 -3.14 23.74
CA ASN A 204 -1.01 -3.47 24.14
C ASN A 204 -0.33 -4.29 23.03
N ALA A 205 0.97 -4.10 22.80
CA ALA A 205 1.78 -4.88 21.86
C ALA A 205 1.61 -6.40 22.03
N THR A 206 1.30 -6.84 23.25
CA THR A 206 1.04 -8.23 23.63
C THR A 206 -0.23 -8.80 22.98
N GLU A 207 -1.31 -8.02 22.88
CA GLU A 207 -2.57 -8.45 22.26
C GLU A 207 -2.44 -8.62 20.74
N LEU A 208 -1.63 -7.76 20.12
CA LEU A 208 -1.37 -7.78 18.68
C LEU A 208 -0.25 -8.75 18.27
N LYS A 209 0.36 -9.46 19.24
CA LYS A 209 1.50 -10.37 19.04
C LYS A 209 2.65 -9.72 18.25
N ILE A 210 2.90 -8.43 18.50
CA ILE A 210 3.91 -7.63 17.80
C ILE A 210 5.28 -7.94 18.39
N SER A 211 6.26 -8.28 17.55
CA SER A 211 7.64 -8.52 17.97
C SER A 211 8.46 -7.22 18.07
N ASN A 212 9.63 -7.28 18.71
CA ASN A 212 10.54 -6.12 18.75
C ASN A 212 11.01 -5.68 17.35
N ASP A 213 11.09 -6.60 16.38
CA ASP A 213 11.45 -6.26 14.99
C ASP A 213 10.30 -5.58 14.24
N ASP A 214 9.06 -5.89 14.62
CA ASP A 214 7.87 -5.22 14.13
C ASP A 214 7.78 -3.79 14.68
N ILE A 215 8.03 -3.61 15.98
CA ILE A 215 8.10 -2.27 16.61
C ILE A 215 9.20 -1.44 15.95
N TYR A 216 10.36 -2.02 15.66
CA TYR A 216 11.42 -1.33 14.92
C TYR A 216 10.95 -0.88 13.53
N SER A 217 10.16 -1.70 12.84
CA SER A 217 9.59 -1.35 11.52
C SER A 217 8.56 -0.21 11.64
N LEU A 218 7.77 -0.18 12.72
CA LEU A 218 6.87 0.94 13.05
C LEU A 218 7.63 2.23 13.40
N GLN A 219 8.74 2.15 14.14
CA GLN A 219 9.58 3.32 14.43
C GLN A 219 10.21 3.90 13.16
N LEU A 220 10.59 3.06 12.19
CA LEU A 220 11.05 3.56 10.89
C LEU A 220 9.92 4.25 10.13
N LEU A 221 8.69 3.73 10.21
CA LEU A 221 7.51 4.34 9.60
C LEU A 221 7.23 5.75 10.19
N GLU A 222 7.39 5.94 11.50
CA GLU A 222 7.30 7.25 12.17
C GLU A 222 8.23 8.29 11.53
N LYS A 223 9.47 7.89 11.18
CA LYS A 223 10.47 8.79 10.56
C LYS A 223 10.11 9.26 9.16
N ILE A 224 9.15 8.61 8.50
CA ILE A 224 8.68 9.01 7.17
C ILE A 224 7.30 9.68 7.19
N SER A 225 6.77 10.03 8.37
CA SER A 225 5.45 10.67 8.51
C SER A 225 5.33 12.00 7.75
N SER A 226 6.44 12.72 7.52
CA SER A 226 6.48 13.95 6.71
C SER A 226 6.46 13.70 5.20
N LEU A 227 6.63 12.45 4.73
CA LEU A 227 6.67 12.12 3.31
C LEU A 227 5.25 11.87 2.76
N HIS A 228 4.55 12.96 2.44
CA HIS A 228 3.19 12.92 1.89
C HIS A 228 3.05 12.11 0.58
N ASN A 229 4.16 11.86 -0.13
CA ASN A 229 4.19 11.08 -1.38
C ASN A 229 4.22 9.56 -1.18
N MET A 230 4.11 9.06 0.05
CA MET A 230 4.13 7.61 0.35
C MET A 230 3.03 6.80 -0.39
N PRO A 231 1.75 7.25 -0.48
CA PRO A 231 0.75 6.55 -1.27
C PRO A 231 1.11 6.48 -2.76
N ASN A 232 1.66 7.56 -3.32
CA ASN A 232 2.11 7.61 -4.72
C ASN A 232 3.29 6.65 -4.95
N PHE A 233 4.24 6.57 -4.02
CA PHE A 233 5.33 5.60 -4.09
C PHE A 233 4.82 4.16 -4.11
N LEU A 234 3.87 3.81 -3.24
CA LEU A 234 3.27 2.47 -3.26
C LEU A 234 2.54 2.20 -4.57
N CYS A 235 1.75 3.16 -5.05
CA CYS A 235 1.00 3.08 -6.29
C CYS A 235 1.91 2.90 -7.52
N ASP A 236 2.82 3.85 -7.72
CA ASP A 236 3.54 4.04 -8.97
C ASP A 236 4.87 3.28 -8.99
N SER A 237 5.56 3.12 -7.87
CA SER A 237 6.83 2.38 -7.81
C SER A 237 6.64 0.92 -7.39
N VAL A 238 5.76 0.63 -6.43
CA VAL A 238 5.61 -0.75 -5.91
C VAL A 238 4.58 -1.56 -6.68
N TYR A 239 3.32 -1.14 -6.68
CA TYR A 239 2.23 -1.91 -7.28
C TYR A 239 2.26 -1.87 -8.81
N ARG A 240 2.60 -0.72 -9.42
CA ARG A 240 2.75 -0.63 -10.88
C ARG A 240 3.96 -1.43 -11.39
N SER A 241 4.91 -1.77 -10.53
CA SER A 241 5.95 -2.74 -10.87
C SER A 241 5.41 -4.17 -11.02
N ILE A 242 4.27 -4.50 -10.40
CA ILE A 242 3.65 -5.83 -10.52
C ILE A 242 2.69 -5.80 -11.70
N TYR A 243 3.08 -6.49 -12.78
CA TYR A 243 2.27 -6.56 -14.00
C TYR A 243 1.67 -7.95 -14.21
N ILE A 244 0.53 -7.94 -14.89
CA ILE A 244 -0.16 -9.10 -15.41
C ILE A 244 -0.16 -9.04 -16.94
N LYS A 245 0.00 -10.20 -17.56
CA LYS A 245 -0.21 -10.42 -18.99
C LYS A 245 -1.44 -11.30 -19.13
N THR A 246 -2.38 -10.89 -19.98
CA THR A 246 -3.61 -11.66 -20.22
C THR A 246 -3.44 -12.58 -21.43
N LYS A 247 -4.39 -13.50 -21.62
CA LYS A 247 -4.46 -14.32 -22.84
C LYS A 247 -4.79 -13.51 -24.09
N ASN A 248 -5.50 -12.39 -23.93
CA ASN A 248 -6.08 -11.61 -25.03
C ASN A 248 -5.20 -10.43 -25.45
N SER A 249 -4.17 -10.08 -24.67
CA SER A 249 -3.25 -8.98 -24.97
C SER A 249 -1.81 -9.47 -24.86
N GLU A 250 -1.19 -9.80 -26.00
CA GLU A 250 0.21 -10.22 -25.98
C GLU A 250 1.18 -9.08 -25.66
N ASP A 251 0.81 -7.83 -25.97
CA ASP A 251 1.70 -6.67 -25.84
C ASP A 251 1.31 -5.69 -24.72
N GLU A 252 0.05 -5.68 -24.28
CA GLU A 252 -0.37 -4.81 -23.17
C GLU A 252 -0.10 -5.45 -21.81
N LYS A 253 0.86 -4.85 -21.09
CA LYS A 253 1.10 -5.13 -19.68
C LYS A 253 0.14 -4.29 -18.85
N GLN A 254 -0.76 -4.96 -18.16
CA GLN A 254 -1.64 -4.30 -17.19
C GLN A 254 -1.07 -4.46 -15.80
N THR A 255 -1.48 -3.63 -14.85
CA THR A 255 -0.93 -3.67 -13.51
C THR A 255 -2.00 -3.94 -12.47
N ILE A 256 -1.62 -4.62 -11.38
CA ILE A 256 -2.52 -4.76 -10.23
C ILE A 256 -2.78 -3.41 -9.56
N SER A 257 -1.86 -2.44 -9.76
CA SER A 257 -2.00 -1.07 -9.26
C SER A 257 -3.30 -0.44 -9.71
N ASP A 258 -3.71 -0.64 -10.95
CA ASP A 258 -4.90 0.02 -11.51
C ASP A 258 -6.19 -0.39 -10.75
N LEU A 259 -6.30 -1.67 -10.35
CA LEU A 259 -7.39 -2.14 -9.50
C LEU A 259 -7.35 -1.48 -8.12
N TYR A 260 -6.17 -1.43 -7.49
CA TYR A 260 -6.01 -0.82 -6.17
C TYR A 260 -6.24 0.70 -6.19
N ILE A 261 -5.81 1.38 -7.25
CA ILE A 261 -6.01 2.82 -7.46
C ILE A 261 -7.50 3.12 -7.58
N VAL A 262 -8.27 2.34 -8.35
CA VAL A 262 -9.71 2.59 -8.51
C VAL A 262 -10.43 2.46 -7.17
N ILE A 263 -10.15 1.40 -6.41
CA ILE A 263 -10.72 1.22 -5.07
C ILE A 263 -10.25 2.33 -4.11
N TYR A 264 -8.97 2.67 -4.13
CA TYR A 264 -8.42 3.76 -3.33
C TYR A 264 -9.13 5.09 -3.64
N ASN A 265 -9.26 5.43 -4.92
CA ASN A 265 -9.96 6.63 -5.40
C ASN A 265 -11.43 6.64 -4.97
N MET A 266 -12.11 5.49 -5.01
CA MET A 266 -13.45 5.33 -4.42
C MET A 266 -13.48 5.59 -2.94
N CYS A 267 -12.48 5.14 -2.20
CA CYS A 267 -12.40 5.37 -0.78
C CYS A 267 -12.08 6.84 -0.42
N ILE A 268 -11.33 7.59 -1.23
CA ILE A 268 -11.00 9.01 -0.96
C ILE A 268 -11.99 10.01 -1.55
N ASP A 269 -12.88 9.61 -2.47
CA ASP A 269 -13.79 10.57 -3.12
C ASP A 269 -14.78 11.16 -2.11
N ILE A 270 -14.53 12.42 -1.74
CA ILE A 270 -15.37 13.22 -0.85
C ILE A 270 -16.48 13.95 -1.61
N SER A 271 -16.43 13.98 -2.95
CA SER A 271 -17.33 14.71 -3.83
C SER A 271 -18.53 13.84 -4.23
N THR A 272 -19.37 13.48 -3.27
CA THR A 272 -20.62 12.73 -3.55
C THR A 272 -21.70 13.58 -4.24
N VAL A 273 -21.32 14.44 -5.18
CA VAL A 273 -22.23 15.38 -5.84
C VAL A 273 -23.11 14.64 -6.86
N ARG A 274 -22.65 13.52 -7.46
CA ARG A 274 -23.43 12.68 -8.39
C ARG A 274 -22.98 11.21 -8.39
N PRO A 275 -23.40 10.41 -7.40
CA PRO A 275 -23.10 8.97 -7.37
C PRO A 275 -23.51 8.24 -8.66
N GLU A 276 -24.53 8.72 -9.36
CA GLU A 276 -25.05 8.09 -10.58
C GLU A 276 -24.05 8.11 -11.75
N LEU A 277 -23.15 9.09 -11.81
CA LEU A 277 -22.12 9.17 -12.85
C LEU A 277 -20.85 8.42 -12.45
N TYR A 278 -20.57 8.38 -11.16
CA TYR A 278 -19.35 7.82 -10.60
C TYR A 278 -19.39 6.30 -10.51
N ILE A 279 -20.49 5.75 -9.98
CA ILE A 279 -20.66 4.33 -9.72
C ILE A 279 -20.49 3.49 -11.00
N PRO A 280 -21.14 3.81 -12.14
CA PRO A 280 -20.98 2.99 -13.35
C PRO A 280 -19.56 3.00 -13.88
N LYS A 281 -18.88 4.16 -13.83
CA LYS A 281 -17.49 4.30 -14.29
C LYS A 281 -16.57 3.41 -13.46
N CYS A 282 -16.60 3.54 -12.14
CA CYS A 282 -15.76 2.74 -11.25
C CYS A 282 -16.08 1.25 -11.35
N SER A 283 -17.37 0.88 -11.41
CA SER A 283 -17.79 -0.51 -11.54
C SER A 283 -17.26 -1.13 -12.83
N ASN A 284 -17.35 -0.41 -13.96
CA ASN A 284 -16.79 -0.86 -15.23
C ASN A 284 -15.27 -1.01 -15.18
N THR A 285 -14.55 -0.09 -14.54
CA THR A 285 -13.09 -0.21 -14.41
C THR A 285 -12.69 -1.40 -13.56
N ILE A 286 -13.33 -1.62 -12.40
CA ILE A 286 -13.08 -2.80 -11.56
C ILE A 286 -13.39 -4.08 -12.34
N LYS A 287 -14.52 -4.12 -13.06
CA LYS A 287 -14.93 -5.26 -13.89
C LYS A 287 -13.88 -5.59 -14.96
N VAL A 288 -13.34 -4.59 -15.64
CA VAL A 288 -12.25 -4.79 -16.61
C VAL A 288 -11.05 -5.45 -15.93
N HIS A 289 -10.59 -4.93 -14.79
CA HIS A 289 -9.47 -5.53 -14.06
C HIS A 289 -9.76 -6.94 -13.54
N LEU A 290 -10.98 -7.20 -13.09
CA LEU A 290 -11.40 -8.54 -12.66
C LEU A 290 -11.37 -9.54 -13.83
N ASN A 291 -11.86 -9.13 -15.01
CA ASN A 291 -11.77 -9.93 -16.23
C ASN A 291 -10.33 -10.20 -16.64
N ASN A 292 -9.43 -9.24 -16.44
CA ASN A 292 -8.01 -9.41 -16.73
C ASN A 292 -7.36 -10.43 -15.78
N LEU A 293 -7.72 -10.43 -14.49
CA LEU A 293 -7.29 -11.44 -13.53
C LEU A 293 -7.83 -12.83 -13.89
N CYS A 294 -9.09 -12.92 -14.34
CA CYS A 294 -9.67 -14.19 -14.79
C CYS A 294 -8.97 -14.73 -16.05
N ASN A 295 -8.45 -13.85 -16.91
CA ASN A 295 -7.75 -14.19 -18.15
C ASN A 295 -6.22 -14.17 -18.01
N LEU A 296 -5.71 -14.31 -16.78
CA LEU A 296 -4.28 -14.27 -16.50
C LEU A 296 -3.51 -15.35 -17.27
N LYS A 297 -2.44 -14.94 -17.96
CA LYS A 297 -1.43 -15.80 -18.58
C LYS A 297 -0.15 -15.81 -17.74
N PHE A 298 0.23 -14.64 -17.21
CA PHE A 298 1.49 -14.47 -16.48
C PHE A 298 1.41 -13.28 -15.52
N VAL A 299 2.11 -13.37 -14.38
CA VAL A 299 2.35 -12.25 -13.46
C VAL A 299 3.84 -12.10 -13.23
N GLY A 300 4.35 -10.87 -13.21
CA GLY A 300 5.77 -10.61 -13.03
C GLY A 300 6.07 -9.21 -12.49
N ILE A 301 7.37 -8.91 -12.42
CA ILE A 301 7.90 -7.63 -11.93
C ILE A 301 8.56 -6.88 -13.09
N HIS A 302 8.18 -5.63 -13.30
CA HIS A 302 8.83 -4.72 -14.24
C HIS A 302 10.26 -4.39 -13.77
N LYS A 303 11.17 -4.30 -14.74
CA LYS A 303 12.50 -3.72 -14.57
C LYS A 303 12.77 -2.78 -15.76
N PRO A 304 13.27 -1.55 -15.55
CA PRO A 304 13.52 -0.91 -14.25
C PRO A 304 12.23 -0.66 -13.45
N ILE A 305 12.38 -0.42 -12.15
CA ILE A 305 11.25 -0.05 -11.28
C ILE A 305 10.74 1.33 -11.74
N PRO A 306 9.43 1.55 -11.94
CA PRO A 306 8.93 2.85 -12.32
C PRO A 306 9.26 3.89 -11.25
N SER A 307 9.87 4.96 -11.70
CA SER A 307 10.40 6.01 -10.86
C SER A 307 9.29 6.95 -10.38
N THR A 308 9.41 7.37 -9.12
CA THR A 308 8.65 8.45 -8.50
C THR A 308 9.63 9.45 -7.89
N LEU A 309 9.15 10.64 -7.51
CA LEU A 309 9.95 11.62 -6.77
C LEU A 309 10.61 10.99 -5.53
N LEU A 310 9.82 10.28 -4.71
CA LEU A 310 10.36 9.62 -3.51
C LEU A 310 11.36 8.51 -3.86
N PHE A 311 11.09 7.70 -4.88
CA PHE A 311 12.06 6.67 -5.32
C PHE A 311 13.39 7.30 -5.74
N ASN A 312 13.37 8.40 -6.50
CA ASN A 312 14.58 9.10 -6.92
C ASN A 312 15.31 9.75 -5.75
N SER A 313 14.60 10.40 -4.82
CA SER A 313 15.22 10.99 -3.63
C SER A 313 15.92 9.95 -2.76
N ILE A 314 15.36 8.74 -2.63
CA ILE A 314 16.04 7.67 -1.89
C ILE A 314 17.26 7.18 -2.68
N LYS A 315 17.10 6.97 -4.00
CA LYS A 315 18.19 6.54 -4.87
C LYS A 315 19.37 7.50 -4.83
N GLU A 316 19.14 8.82 -4.84
CA GLU A 316 20.20 9.84 -4.77
C GLU A 316 20.94 9.88 -3.43
N ASN A 317 20.33 9.37 -2.35
CA ASN A 317 20.92 9.35 -1.00
C ASN A 317 21.66 8.04 -0.66
N GLU A 318 21.61 7.03 -1.52
CA GLU A 318 22.30 5.76 -1.31
C GLU A 318 23.62 5.74 -2.09
N GLU A 319 24.74 5.46 -1.44
CA GLU A 319 26.07 5.46 -2.08
C GLU A 319 26.20 4.40 -3.19
N GLU A 320 25.29 3.40 -3.24
CA GLU A 320 25.30 2.28 -4.18
C GLU A 320 23.96 2.12 -4.96
N ASN A 321 23.60 3.13 -5.75
CA ASN A 321 22.34 3.24 -6.54
C ASN A 321 21.82 1.95 -7.21
N LEU A 322 22.70 1.12 -7.78
CA LEU A 322 22.33 -0.12 -8.48
C LEU A 322 21.88 -1.22 -7.51
N LYS A 323 22.56 -1.37 -6.37
CA LYS A 323 22.18 -2.33 -5.32
C LYS A 323 20.88 -1.92 -4.64
N PHE A 324 20.60 -0.62 -4.56
CA PHE A 324 19.36 -0.10 -4.02
C PHE A 324 18.12 -0.49 -4.84
N GLU A 325 18.16 -0.29 -6.17
CA GLU A 325 17.04 -0.64 -7.05
C GLU A 325 16.78 -2.16 -7.08
N GLU A 326 17.84 -2.97 -7.11
CA GLU A 326 17.73 -4.41 -6.95
C GLU A 326 17.16 -4.81 -5.58
N GLY A 327 17.57 -4.11 -4.52
CA GLY A 327 17.04 -4.27 -3.16
C GLY A 327 15.54 -4.01 -3.10
N ILE A 328 15.06 -2.92 -3.70
CA ILE A 328 13.62 -2.62 -3.79
C ILE A 328 12.89 -3.72 -4.57
N ALA A 329 13.39 -4.12 -5.74
CA ALA A 329 12.74 -5.15 -6.54
C ALA A 329 12.64 -6.50 -5.78
N ASN A 330 13.75 -6.94 -5.16
CA ASN A 330 13.89 -8.26 -4.55
C ASN A 330 13.37 -8.37 -3.11
N ASN A 331 13.21 -7.23 -2.40
CA ASN A 331 12.72 -7.22 -1.02
C ASN A 331 11.31 -6.65 -0.95
N LEU A 332 11.10 -5.45 -1.52
CA LEU A 332 9.85 -4.73 -1.41
C LEU A 332 8.81 -5.25 -2.41
N VAL A 333 9.07 -5.12 -3.71
CA VAL A 333 8.10 -5.48 -4.76
C VAL A 333 7.83 -6.98 -4.75
N GLN A 334 8.87 -7.80 -4.60
CA GLN A 334 8.73 -9.24 -4.48
C GLN A 334 7.91 -9.64 -3.23
N GLY A 335 8.03 -8.92 -2.11
CA GLY A 335 7.23 -9.14 -0.91
C GLY A 335 5.74 -8.95 -1.17
N TYR A 336 5.37 -7.83 -1.80
CA TYR A 336 3.98 -7.53 -2.18
C TYR A 336 3.43 -8.52 -3.22
N LEU A 337 4.22 -8.90 -4.22
CA LEU A 337 3.81 -9.94 -5.17
C LEU A 337 3.60 -11.28 -4.44
N LYS A 338 4.48 -11.66 -3.53
CA LYS A 338 4.37 -12.94 -2.81
C LYS A 338 3.11 -13.02 -1.93
N SER A 339 2.71 -11.92 -1.28
CA SER A 339 1.49 -11.93 -0.45
C SER A 339 0.21 -12.07 -1.29
N THR A 340 0.17 -11.41 -2.44
CA THR A 340 -1.01 -11.35 -3.31
C THR A 340 -1.10 -12.49 -4.32
N LYS A 341 0.02 -13.15 -4.64
CA LYS A 341 0.12 -14.19 -5.67
C LYS A 341 -0.96 -15.25 -5.52
N ASN A 342 -1.09 -15.86 -4.35
CA ASN A 342 -2.03 -16.97 -4.17
C ASN A 342 -3.48 -16.57 -4.52
N TYR A 343 -3.90 -15.36 -4.13
CA TYR A 343 -5.24 -14.87 -4.45
C TYR A 343 -5.43 -14.66 -5.95
N ILE A 344 -4.46 -14.03 -6.62
CA ILE A 344 -4.45 -13.84 -8.08
C ILE A 344 -4.60 -15.19 -8.80
N LEU A 345 -3.91 -16.22 -8.32
CA LEU A 345 -3.95 -17.55 -8.94
C LEU A 345 -5.27 -18.27 -8.71
N VAL A 346 -5.88 -18.15 -7.53
CA VAL A 346 -7.20 -18.72 -7.25
C VAL A 346 -8.25 -18.10 -8.17
N ILE A 347 -8.25 -16.77 -8.33
CA ILE A 347 -9.16 -16.05 -9.25
C ILE A 347 -9.03 -16.56 -10.69
N ALA A 348 -7.79 -16.79 -11.15
CA ALA A 348 -7.47 -17.22 -12.51
C ALA A 348 -7.79 -18.71 -12.83
N LYS A 349 -8.12 -19.57 -11.85
CA LYS A 349 -8.38 -21.01 -12.08
C LYS A 349 -9.53 -21.27 -13.08
N PRO A 350 -9.53 -22.37 -13.85
CA PRO A 350 -8.59 -23.48 -13.81
C PRO A 350 -7.42 -23.22 -14.76
N PHE A 351 -6.26 -22.81 -14.26
CA PHE A 351 -5.07 -22.69 -15.09
C PHE A 351 -3.90 -23.41 -14.42
N THR A 352 -3.26 -24.29 -15.19
CA THR A 352 -2.33 -25.33 -14.72
C THR A 352 -0.85 -24.99 -14.89
N GLN A 353 -0.48 -23.84 -15.45
CA GLN A 353 0.93 -23.47 -15.57
C GLN A 353 1.14 -21.98 -15.34
N ILE A 354 1.51 -21.62 -14.11
CA ILE A 354 2.30 -20.42 -13.89
C ILE A 354 3.74 -20.89 -14.07
N GLN A 355 4.36 -20.50 -15.17
CA GLN A 355 5.81 -20.48 -15.16
C GLN A 355 6.21 -19.43 -14.14
N ASP A 356 6.71 -19.89 -12.99
CA ASP A 356 7.58 -19.11 -12.13
C ASP A 356 8.88 -18.85 -12.91
N LYS A 357 8.78 -18.07 -13.97
CA LYS A 357 9.90 -17.26 -14.41
C LYS A 357 10.01 -16.16 -13.36
N TYR A 358 10.60 -16.54 -12.23
CA TYR A 358 11.58 -15.65 -11.62
C TYR A 358 12.37 -15.16 -12.81
N ILE A 359 12.25 -13.87 -13.12
CA ILE A 359 13.35 -13.20 -13.76
C ILE A 359 14.43 -13.28 -12.69
N ASN A 360 15.13 -14.42 -12.63
CA ASN A 360 16.52 -14.51 -12.23
C ASN A 360 17.11 -13.23 -12.78
N VAL A 361 17.83 -12.52 -11.92
CA VAL A 361 18.67 -11.41 -12.32
C VAL A 361 19.51 -11.93 -13.47
N SER A 362 19.00 -11.80 -14.70
CA SER A 362 19.85 -11.55 -15.82
C SER A 362 20.38 -10.19 -15.43
N THR A 363 21.57 -10.20 -14.85
CA THR A 363 22.62 -9.34 -15.41
C THR A 363 22.29 -9.28 -16.90
N PRO A 364 21.83 -8.12 -17.42
CA PRO A 364 21.52 -8.00 -18.82
C PRO A 364 22.65 -8.73 -19.55
N LYS A 365 22.34 -9.68 -20.43
CA LYS A 365 23.42 -10.23 -21.28
C LYS A 365 24.16 -9.07 -21.95
N ASP A 366 23.47 -7.94 -22.12
CA ASP A 366 23.97 -6.63 -22.55
C ASP A 366 25.07 -6.02 -21.64
N THR A 367 25.11 -6.31 -20.33
CA THR A 367 26.20 -5.84 -19.43
C THR A 367 27.49 -6.61 -19.62
N ILE A 368 27.45 -7.82 -20.19
CA ILE A 368 28.64 -8.58 -20.62
C ILE A 368 28.94 -8.30 -22.10
N ILE A 369 27.92 -8.12 -22.93
CA ILE A 369 28.10 -7.82 -24.36
C ILE A 369 28.82 -6.49 -24.54
N ILE A 370 28.51 -5.43 -23.78
CA ILE A 370 29.20 -4.13 -23.96
C ILE A 370 30.71 -4.22 -23.67
N PRO A 371 31.18 -4.76 -22.52
CA PRO A 371 32.61 -4.97 -22.28
C PRO A 371 33.27 -5.89 -23.32
N VAL A 372 32.61 -6.98 -23.72
CA VAL A 372 33.14 -7.91 -24.72
C VAL A 372 33.25 -7.24 -26.09
N LEU A 373 32.27 -6.44 -26.49
CA LEU A 373 32.28 -5.68 -27.74
C LEU A 373 33.39 -4.62 -27.72
N ILE A 374 33.60 -3.94 -26.59
CA ILE A 374 34.71 -2.98 -26.40
C ILE A 374 36.07 -3.69 -26.54
N ILE A 375 36.23 -4.86 -25.93
CA ILE A 375 37.47 -5.66 -26.04
C ILE A 375 37.70 -6.11 -27.50
N ILE A 376 36.66 -6.56 -28.20
CA ILE A 376 36.74 -6.97 -29.61
C ILE A 376 37.11 -5.77 -30.49
N LEU A 377 36.47 -4.61 -30.30
CA LEU A 377 36.77 -3.39 -31.04
C LEU A 377 38.20 -2.91 -30.78
N ALA A 378 38.67 -2.97 -29.53
CA ALA A 378 40.05 -2.64 -29.18
C ALA A 378 41.05 -3.59 -29.88
N ALA A 379 40.78 -4.90 -29.90
CA ALA A 379 41.63 -5.87 -30.58
C ALA A 379 41.67 -5.64 -32.10
N ILE A 380 40.53 -5.38 -32.74
CA ILE A 380 40.44 -5.05 -34.17
C ILE A 380 41.24 -3.78 -34.47
N TYR A 381 41.09 -2.74 -33.64
CA TYR A 381 41.82 -1.49 -33.78
C TYR A 381 43.33 -1.70 -33.66
N SER A 382 43.80 -2.47 -32.68
CA SER A 382 45.22 -2.80 -32.52
C SER A 382 45.78 -3.55 -33.73
N ILE A 383 45.04 -4.52 -34.29
CA ILE A 383 45.46 -5.25 -35.50
C ILE A 383 45.56 -4.31 -36.71
N LEU A 384 44.58 -3.43 -36.90
CA LEU A 384 44.60 -2.43 -37.97
C LEU A 384 45.79 -1.47 -37.83
N LEU A 385 46.10 -1.03 -36.60
CA LEU A 385 47.21 -0.13 -36.34
C LEU A 385 48.56 -0.79 -36.67
N ILE A 386 48.74 -2.05 -36.27
CA ILE A 386 49.93 -2.85 -36.63
C ILE A 386 50.04 -3.01 -38.15
N TYR A 387 48.93 -3.27 -38.84
CA TYR A 387 48.92 -3.40 -40.30
C TYR A 387 49.32 -2.10 -41.01
N ILE A 388 48.79 -0.95 -40.57
CA ILE A 388 49.12 0.37 -41.12
C ILE A 388 50.61 0.68 -40.93
N VAL A 389 51.13 0.52 -39.70
CA VAL A 389 52.55 0.76 -39.39
C VAL A 389 53.46 -0.16 -40.23
N LYS A 390 53.09 -1.43 -40.41
CA LYS A 390 53.84 -2.37 -41.25
C LYS A 390 53.82 -1.98 -42.73
N LYS A 391 52.69 -1.47 -43.22
CA LYS A 391 52.56 -0.98 -44.60
C LYS A 391 53.40 0.27 -44.83
N GLU A 392 53.35 1.25 -43.93
CA GLU A 392 54.15 2.48 -44.04
C GLU A 392 55.66 2.21 -43.96
N SER A 393 56.09 1.32 -43.04
CA SER A 393 57.49 0.91 -42.96
C SER A 393 57.98 0.15 -44.20
N SER A 394 57.12 -0.64 -44.87
CA SER A 394 57.46 -1.29 -46.14
C SER A 394 57.55 -0.32 -47.33
N VAL A 395 56.85 0.82 -47.26
CA VAL A 395 56.93 1.89 -48.27
C VAL A 395 58.17 2.77 -48.07
N LEU A 396 58.60 2.96 -46.81
CA LEU A 396 59.83 3.70 -46.49
C LEU A 396 61.12 2.90 -46.71
N ALA A 397 61.02 1.56 -46.81
CA ALA A 397 62.16 0.66 -47.02
C ALA A 397 62.45 0.36 -48.51
N ASN A 398 61.55 0.76 -49.41
CA ASN A 398 61.75 0.77 -50.87
C ASN A 398 62.05 2.20 -51.33
#